data_AF-A0A315C7J9-F1
#
_entry.id   AF-A0A315C7J9-F1
#
_cell.length_a   1.000
_cell.length_b   1.000
_cell.length_c   1.000
_cell.angle_alpha   90.00
_cell.angle_beta   90.00
_cell.angle_gamma   90.00
#
_symmetry.space_group_name_H-M   'P 1'
#
loop_
_entity.id
_entity.type
_entity.pdbx_description
1 polymer ?
#
loop_
_entity_poly.entity_id
_entity_poly.type
_entity_poly.pdbx_seq_one_letter_code
_entity_poly.pdbx_strand_id
1 'polypeptide(L)'
;MGFQSIATLGRTAWAVGVASLLSACVATQPLVYSETSGVSHPVKVQVYRAADQSISHYDLAEVQAVLSGVQQTLRDRGIDIQFDVLPNIQISDNWEDLYSQDILRMSSRIRSENNKQLRLFITNKIWSCGNHTVETTVILGCTPVGSPTVVVQGTVDGASSNYGTTDHILWLHEMGHSVQLGHANDLHRVMTPTPQPYSTELERYEVRQYGNLGESLQPKVVQAAVTAQLPALRTQPMAATDVATQVRHAGLHGLDLSPFKTLSDAELLPLAQLLNDQESPSVQANALAVLGQLGGTQSAAVVMTYAQQRPASHLREMKEIAIIALAKNETPDVTDQATAMVIRATRPSFWCASGAGADELKACQRLAHMGIGALAQSPNAQARAYLTELALSGFQATQFEPNGISAGAVGRKPERIAAQKIDVDWATESSKAAAKFLRKRADIP
;
A
#
# COMPACT_ATOMS: atom_id res chain seq x y z
N MET A 1 54.71 -12.36 56.25
CA MET A 1 54.01 -11.19 55.69
C MET A 1 54.75 -10.77 54.44
N GLY A 2 54.05 -10.61 53.31
CA GLY A 2 54.66 -10.12 52.06
C GLY A 2 54.20 -10.86 50.79
N PHE A 3 52.89 -10.85 50.51
CA PHE A 3 52.36 -11.08 49.16
C PHE A 3 51.90 -9.73 48.61
N GLN A 4 52.40 -9.35 47.43
CA GLN A 4 52.02 -8.23 46.52
C GLN A 4 53.32 -7.68 45.90
N SER A 5 53.57 -7.56 44.60
CA SER A 5 52.69 -7.54 43.43
C SER A 5 53.51 -7.95 42.19
N ILE A 6 53.19 -9.10 41.60
CA ILE A 6 53.44 -9.39 40.18
C ILE A 6 52.18 -8.93 39.46
N ALA A 7 52.08 -7.64 39.14
CA ALA A 7 50.90 -7.09 38.46
C ALA A 7 51.21 -5.79 37.71
N THR A 8 52.30 -5.75 36.94
CA THR A 8 52.62 -4.55 36.15
C THR A 8 53.16 -4.81 34.75
N LEU A 9 53.10 -6.06 34.28
CA LEU A 9 53.44 -6.42 32.89
C LEU A 9 52.31 -7.15 32.14
N GLY A 10 51.17 -7.41 32.78
CA GLY A 10 50.03 -8.11 32.19
C GLY A 10 48.88 -7.21 31.70
N ARG A 11 48.93 -5.88 31.90
CA ARG A 11 47.83 -4.97 31.55
C ARG A 11 48.04 -4.15 30.27
N THR A 12 49.25 -4.06 29.75
CA THR A 12 49.53 -3.39 28.47
C THR A 12 49.41 -4.32 27.27
N ALA A 13 49.59 -5.64 27.44
CA ALA A 13 49.40 -6.61 26.36
C ALA A 13 47.90 -6.89 26.04
N TRP A 14 47.01 -6.80 27.04
CA TRP A 14 45.57 -6.97 26.84
C TRP A 14 44.89 -5.74 26.22
N ALA A 15 45.41 -4.53 26.44
CA ALA A 15 44.88 -3.32 25.80
C ALA A 15 45.15 -3.28 24.28
N VAL A 16 46.29 -3.81 23.83
CA VAL A 16 46.61 -3.89 22.38
C VAL A 16 45.93 -5.08 21.71
N GLY A 17 45.72 -6.19 22.43
CA GLY A 17 44.97 -7.35 21.94
C GLY A 17 43.47 -7.08 21.75
N VAL A 18 42.84 -6.35 22.68
CA VAL A 18 41.43 -5.96 22.57
C VAL A 18 41.24 -4.82 21.56
N ALA A 19 42.19 -3.89 21.41
CA ALA A 19 42.16 -2.89 20.33
C ALA A 19 42.31 -3.51 18.92
N SER A 20 43.03 -4.63 18.81
CA SER A 20 43.17 -5.39 17.56
C SER A 20 41.93 -6.23 17.23
N LEU A 21 41.17 -6.68 18.23
CA LEU A 21 39.88 -7.36 18.05
C LEU A 21 38.69 -6.40 17.88
N LEU A 22 38.82 -5.15 18.35
CA LEU A 22 37.87 -4.05 18.06
C LEU A 22 38.18 -3.32 16.75
N SER A 23 39.37 -3.49 16.17
CA SER A 23 39.67 -3.08 14.78
C SER A 23 39.22 -4.09 13.72
N ALA A 24 38.70 -5.26 14.14
CA ALA A 24 38.02 -6.21 13.27
C ALA A 24 36.51 -5.94 13.13
N CYS A 25 35.99 -4.94 13.85
CA CYS A 25 34.85 -4.17 13.36
C CYS A 25 35.33 -3.26 12.22
N VAL A 26 35.81 -3.89 11.15
CA VAL A 26 35.77 -3.29 9.84
C VAL A 26 34.28 -3.10 9.59
N ALA A 27 33.77 -1.92 9.95
CA ALA A 27 32.83 -1.26 9.07
C ALA A 27 33.44 -1.47 7.70
N THR A 28 32.91 -2.42 6.94
CA THR A 28 33.11 -2.47 5.51
C THR A 28 32.64 -1.10 5.08
N GLN A 29 33.59 -0.15 5.03
CA GLN A 29 33.39 1.10 4.34
C GLN A 29 32.95 0.62 2.96
N PRO A 30 31.69 0.83 2.57
CA PRO A 30 31.30 0.46 1.23
C PRO A 30 32.26 1.25 0.36
N LEU A 31 32.94 0.52 -0.53
CA LEU A 31 33.86 1.05 -1.54
C LEU A 31 33.37 2.44 -1.90
N VAL A 32 34.19 3.45 -1.60
CA VAL A 32 33.98 4.79 -2.12
C VAL A 32 34.04 4.60 -3.63
N TYR A 33 32.85 4.53 -4.25
CA TYR A 33 32.73 4.63 -5.69
C TYR A 33 33.38 5.96 -6.01
N SER A 34 34.52 5.88 -6.69
CA SER A 34 35.21 7.07 -7.15
C SER A 34 34.22 7.87 -7.99
N GLU A 35 34.13 9.17 -7.73
CA GLU A 35 33.31 10.16 -8.45
C GLU A 35 33.74 10.33 -9.94
N THR A 36 34.23 9.29 -10.61
CA THR A 36 34.90 9.41 -11.92
C THR A 36 34.57 8.34 -12.95
N SER A 37 33.51 7.56 -12.79
CA SER A 37 33.00 6.77 -13.91
C SER A 37 31.66 7.32 -14.38
N GLY A 38 31.69 8.18 -15.41
CA GLY A 38 30.53 8.42 -16.30
C GLY A 38 30.17 7.18 -17.11
N VAL A 39 30.15 6.01 -16.46
CA VAL A 39 29.78 4.72 -17.02
C VAL A 39 28.34 4.51 -16.62
N SER A 40 27.44 4.67 -17.59
CA SER A 40 26.03 4.39 -17.39
C SER A 40 25.85 2.93 -16.92
N HIS A 41 25.13 2.74 -15.81
CA HIS A 41 24.86 1.40 -15.27
C HIS A 41 23.54 0.88 -15.85
N PRO A 42 23.55 -0.14 -16.74
CA PRO A 42 22.33 -0.68 -17.29
C PRO A 42 21.61 -1.55 -16.25
N VAL A 43 20.40 -1.14 -15.87
CA VAL A 43 19.48 -1.91 -15.04
C VAL A 43 18.45 -2.55 -15.97
N LYS A 44 18.51 -3.88 -16.11
CA LYS A 44 17.50 -4.61 -16.89
C LYS A 44 16.19 -4.66 -16.12
N VAL A 45 15.10 -4.23 -16.76
CA VAL A 45 13.76 -4.17 -16.15
C VAL A 45 12.83 -5.12 -16.89
N GLN A 46 12.25 -6.08 -16.17
CA GLN A 46 11.11 -6.85 -16.66
C GLN A 46 9.85 -6.31 -16.00
N VAL A 47 8.85 -6.07 -16.83
CA VAL A 47 7.59 -5.46 -16.39
C VAL A 47 6.50 -6.51 -16.41
N TYR A 48 5.70 -6.49 -15.35
CA TYR A 48 4.47 -7.24 -15.17
C TYR A 48 3.36 -6.25 -14.88
N ARG A 49 2.20 -6.47 -15.46
CA ARG A 49 1.04 -5.60 -15.27
C ARG A 49 -0.21 -6.41 -15.03
N ALA A 50 -1.04 -5.95 -14.12
CA ALA A 50 -2.40 -6.45 -13.99
C ALA A 50 -3.17 -6.34 -15.34
N ALA A 51 -4.10 -7.27 -15.57
CA ALA A 51 -4.98 -7.28 -16.74
C ALA A 51 -6.18 -6.33 -16.60
N ASP A 52 -6.11 -5.39 -15.66
CA ASP A 52 -7.14 -4.40 -15.41
C ASP A 52 -7.09 -3.28 -16.48
N GLN A 53 -8.25 -2.98 -17.06
CA GLN A 53 -8.39 -1.96 -18.09
C GLN A 53 -8.05 -0.56 -17.57
N SER A 54 -8.30 -0.24 -16.29
CA SER A 54 -8.05 1.10 -15.76
C SER A 54 -6.57 1.47 -15.62
N ILE A 55 -5.68 0.49 -15.72
CA ILE A 55 -4.23 0.68 -15.75
C ILE A 55 -3.64 0.20 -17.09
N SER A 56 -4.48 0.02 -18.11
CA SER A 56 -4.05 -0.54 -19.40
C SER A 56 -3.16 0.41 -20.21
N HIS A 57 -3.14 1.70 -19.86
CA HIS A 57 -2.26 2.71 -20.43
C HIS A 57 -0.78 2.53 -20.06
N TYR A 58 -0.45 1.72 -19.02
CA TYR A 58 0.93 1.28 -18.79
C TYR A 58 1.35 0.28 -19.85
N ASP A 59 1.53 0.77 -21.07
CA ASP A 59 2.21 0.10 -22.16
C ASP A 59 3.72 0.35 -22.07
N LEU A 60 4.48 -0.15 -23.06
CA LEU A 60 5.93 0.00 -23.04
C LEU A 60 6.38 1.47 -23.06
N ALA A 61 5.67 2.32 -23.81
CA ALA A 61 6.03 3.73 -23.95
C ALA A 61 5.78 4.48 -22.64
N GLU A 62 4.64 4.23 -21.99
CA GLU A 62 4.32 4.85 -20.70
C GLU A 62 5.28 4.39 -19.60
N VAL A 63 5.58 3.09 -19.52
CA VAL A 63 6.55 2.57 -18.56
C VAL A 63 7.94 3.20 -18.77
N GLN A 64 8.36 3.36 -20.03
CA GLN A 64 9.61 4.05 -20.35
C GLN A 64 9.56 5.54 -19.98
N ALA A 65 8.43 6.21 -20.14
CA ALA A 65 8.25 7.61 -19.74
C ALA A 65 8.39 7.78 -18.22
N VAL A 66 7.72 6.94 -17.43
CA VAL A 66 7.83 6.96 -15.96
C VAL A 66 9.27 6.69 -15.51
N LEU A 67 9.92 5.67 -16.08
CA LEU A 67 11.33 5.34 -15.78
C LEU A 67 12.30 6.46 -16.24
N SER A 68 11.97 7.19 -17.30
CA SER A 68 12.73 8.37 -17.71
C SER A 68 12.63 9.49 -16.67
N GLY A 69 11.47 9.68 -16.04
CA GLY A 69 11.30 10.59 -14.91
C GLY A 69 12.12 10.18 -13.68
N VAL A 70 12.14 8.89 -13.35
CA VAL A 70 13.01 8.31 -12.32
C VAL A 70 14.48 8.60 -12.65
N GLN A 71 14.90 8.29 -13.87
CA GLN A 71 16.26 8.51 -14.35
C GLN A 71 16.67 9.97 -14.28
N GLN A 72 15.79 10.90 -14.69
CA GLN A 72 16.07 12.32 -14.64
C GLN A 72 16.29 12.80 -13.19
N THR A 73 15.45 12.35 -12.25
CA THR A 73 15.58 12.68 -10.83
C THR A 73 16.92 12.22 -10.25
N LEU A 74 17.35 11.01 -10.60
CA LEU A 74 18.64 10.45 -10.18
C LEU A 74 19.83 11.15 -10.85
N ARG A 75 19.73 11.47 -12.15
CA ARG A 75 20.76 12.20 -12.90
C ARG A 75 21.02 13.59 -12.33
N ASP A 76 19.96 14.30 -11.93
CA ASP A 76 20.05 15.61 -11.28
C ASP A 76 20.73 15.56 -9.89
N ARG A 77 21.07 14.35 -9.41
CA ARG A 77 21.84 14.09 -8.20
C ARG A 77 23.19 13.40 -8.47
N GLY A 78 23.63 13.39 -9.73
CA GLY A 78 24.91 12.83 -10.15
C GLY A 78 24.92 11.29 -10.27
N ILE A 79 23.75 10.66 -10.37
CA ILE A 79 23.61 9.20 -10.48
C ILE A 79 23.21 8.87 -11.93
N ASP A 80 24.10 8.19 -12.67
CA ASP A 80 23.83 7.82 -14.06
C ASP A 80 23.41 6.34 -14.19
N ILE A 81 22.10 6.12 -14.21
CA ILE A 81 21.47 4.81 -14.41
C ILE A 81 20.74 4.83 -15.75
N GLN A 82 20.79 3.70 -16.46
CA GLN A 82 19.98 3.48 -17.65
C GLN A 82 19.07 2.27 -17.46
N PHE A 83 17.76 2.47 -17.61
CA PHE A 83 16.81 1.36 -17.56
C PHE A 83 16.68 0.70 -18.94
N ASP A 84 17.10 -0.56 -19.03
CA ASP A 84 16.93 -1.43 -20.20
C ASP A 84 15.62 -2.22 -20.03
N VAL A 85 14.51 -1.62 -20.47
CA VAL A 85 13.17 -2.21 -20.33
C VAL A 85 12.97 -3.29 -21.39
N LEU A 86 12.72 -4.51 -20.95
CA LEU A 86 12.44 -5.63 -21.85
C LEU A 86 11.12 -5.35 -22.61
N PRO A 87 11.06 -5.62 -23.93
CA PRO A 87 9.98 -5.15 -24.79
C PRO A 87 8.63 -5.80 -24.51
N ASN A 88 8.61 -6.95 -23.83
CA ASN A 88 7.40 -7.70 -23.54
C ASN A 88 6.93 -7.44 -22.11
N ILE A 89 5.86 -6.67 -21.95
CA ILE A 89 5.13 -6.56 -20.68
C ILE A 89 4.30 -7.82 -20.48
N GLN A 90 4.47 -8.48 -19.33
CA GLN A 90 3.70 -9.67 -18.97
C GLN A 90 2.38 -9.28 -18.31
N ILE A 91 1.28 -9.49 -19.02
CA ILE A 91 -0.07 -9.11 -18.56
C ILE A 91 -0.79 -10.33 -17.99
N SER A 92 -1.34 -10.22 -16.77
CA SER A 92 -2.10 -11.30 -16.15
C SER A 92 -3.01 -10.84 -15.02
N ASP A 93 -4.18 -11.47 -14.91
CA ASP A 93 -5.13 -11.33 -13.80
C ASP A 93 -4.50 -11.72 -12.43
N ASN A 94 -3.44 -12.53 -12.45
CA ASN A 94 -2.72 -12.95 -11.23
C ASN A 94 -2.13 -11.74 -10.49
N TRP A 95 -1.79 -10.68 -11.22
CA TRP A 95 -1.17 -9.48 -10.67
C TRP A 95 -2.17 -8.42 -10.22
N GLU A 96 -3.47 -8.60 -10.47
CA GLU A 96 -4.47 -7.68 -9.90
C GLU A 96 -4.75 -8.09 -8.46
N ASP A 97 -4.69 -7.13 -7.55
CA ASP A 97 -4.98 -7.30 -6.12
C ASP A 97 -3.95 -8.17 -5.40
N LEU A 98 -2.81 -7.58 -5.03
CA LEU A 98 -1.72 -8.30 -4.38
C LEU A 98 -1.78 -8.15 -2.85
N TYR A 99 -1.57 -9.28 -2.16
CA TYR A 99 -1.44 -9.35 -0.71
C TYR A 99 0.03 -9.46 -0.29
N SER A 100 0.35 -9.14 0.97
CA SER A 100 1.70 -9.30 1.53
C SER A 100 2.30 -10.67 1.23
N GLN A 101 1.52 -11.74 1.35
CA GLN A 101 2.00 -13.10 1.13
C GLN A 101 2.33 -13.38 -0.34
N ASP A 102 1.54 -12.85 -1.27
CA ASP A 102 1.83 -12.96 -2.70
C ASP A 102 3.16 -12.29 -3.02
N ILE A 103 3.34 -11.08 -2.49
CA ILE A 103 4.55 -10.27 -2.69
C ILE A 103 5.76 -10.96 -2.07
N LEU A 104 5.68 -11.43 -0.83
CA LEU A 104 6.77 -12.13 -0.16
C LEU A 104 7.15 -13.43 -0.88
N ARG A 105 6.17 -14.24 -1.31
CA ARG A 105 6.39 -15.48 -2.07
C ARG A 105 7.06 -15.18 -3.41
N MET A 106 6.54 -14.18 -4.13
CA MET A 106 7.07 -13.72 -5.41
C MET A 106 8.50 -13.21 -5.29
N SER A 107 8.76 -12.31 -4.34
CA SER A 107 10.10 -11.79 -4.04
C SER A 107 11.06 -12.90 -3.64
N SER A 108 10.62 -13.89 -2.86
CA SER A 108 11.45 -15.03 -2.49
C SER A 108 11.87 -15.86 -3.70
N ARG A 109 10.92 -16.16 -4.59
CA ARG A 109 11.18 -16.86 -5.84
C ARG A 109 12.12 -16.08 -6.75
N ILE A 110 11.88 -14.78 -6.93
CA ILE A 110 12.73 -13.94 -7.80
C ILE A 110 14.15 -13.84 -7.24
N ARG A 111 14.32 -13.76 -5.91
CA ARG A 111 15.66 -13.73 -5.29
C ARG A 111 16.48 -14.98 -5.54
N SER A 112 15.85 -16.13 -5.79
CA SER A 112 16.56 -17.36 -6.14
C SER A 112 16.90 -17.45 -7.64
N GLU A 113 16.38 -16.54 -8.47
CA GLU A 113 16.75 -16.44 -9.88
C GLU A 113 18.12 -15.78 -10.02
N ASN A 114 19.01 -16.35 -10.85
CA ASN A 114 20.33 -15.78 -11.13
C ASN A 114 20.28 -14.64 -12.16
N ASN A 115 19.10 -14.15 -12.52
CA ASN A 115 18.96 -13.03 -13.46
C ASN A 115 19.03 -11.70 -12.70
N LYS A 116 19.98 -10.83 -13.06
CA LYS A 116 20.22 -9.53 -12.41
C LYS A 116 19.18 -8.47 -12.80
N GLN A 117 17.92 -8.84 -12.84
CA GLN A 117 16.86 -8.01 -13.42
C GLN A 117 15.96 -7.45 -12.31
N LEU A 118 15.61 -6.16 -12.42
CA LEU A 118 14.56 -5.57 -11.62
C LEU A 118 13.21 -6.05 -12.14
N ARG A 119 12.34 -6.48 -11.25
CA ARG A 119 10.98 -6.96 -11.57
C ARG A 119 10.00 -5.93 -11.08
N LEU A 120 9.38 -5.21 -12.03
CA LEU A 120 8.38 -4.20 -11.73
C LEU A 120 6.98 -4.79 -11.93
N PHE A 121 6.16 -4.77 -10.88
CA PHE A 121 4.77 -5.20 -10.89
C PHE A 121 3.86 -3.99 -10.72
N ILE A 122 3.10 -3.68 -11.77
CA ILE A 122 2.10 -2.62 -11.76
C ILE A 122 0.74 -3.28 -11.51
N THR A 123 0.16 -3.03 -10.33
CA THR A 123 -1.10 -3.64 -9.89
C THR A 123 -2.22 -2.62 -9.76
N ASN A 124 -3.46 -3.10 -9.70
CA ASN A 124 -4.62 -2.27 -9.41
C ASN A 124 -4.68 -1.83 -7.93
N LYS A 125 -4.39 -2.76 -7.01
CA LYS A 125 -4.43 -2.52 -5.57
C LYS A 125 -3.44 -3.41 -4.83
N ILE A 126 -2.80 -2.82 -3.82
CA ILE A 126 -2.04 -3.55 -2.81
C ILE A 126 -2.89 -3.57 -1.55
N TRP A 127 -3.33 -4.75 -1.13
CA TRP A 127 -4.26 -4.90 0.00
C TRP A 127 -3.55 -4.96 1.35
N SER A 128 -2.31 -5.43 1.35
CA SER A 128 -1.42 -5.49 2.51
C SER A 128 0.04 -5.50 2.05
N CYS A 129 0.92 -4.93 2.87
CA CYS A 129 2.38 -5.00 2.69
C CYS A 129 3.06 -5.39 4.02
N GLY A 130 4.17 -6.14 3.95
CA GLY A 130 4.96 -6.54 5.13
C GLY A 130 4.37 -7.66 5.99
N ASN A 131 5.01 -7.93 7.13
CA ASN A 131 4.62 -8.98 8.08
C ASN A 131 3.53 -8.48 9.05
N HIS A 132 2.30 -8.38 8.57
CA HIS A 132 1.02 -8.50 9.31
C HIS A 132 0.71 -7.58 10.51
N THR A 133 1.53 -6.60 10.89
CA THR A 133 1.23 -5.78 12.08
C THR A 133 0.65 -4.39 11.78
N VAL A 134 0.62 -3.95 10.52
CA VAL A 134 0.15 -2.61 10.15
C VAL A 134 -1.07 -2.73 9.24
N GLU A 135 -2.24 -2.45 9.82
CA GLU A 135 -3.53 -2.50 9.10
C GLU A 135 -3.80 -1.16 8.41
N THR A 136 -3.00 -0.86 7.41
CA THR A 136 -3.21 0.32 6.57
C THR A 136 -4.29 0.05 5.50
N THR A 137 -5.09 1.06 5.19
CA THR A 137 -6.02 1.08 4.04
C THR A 137 -5.39 1.74 2.80
N VAL A 138 -4.27 2.45 2.96
CA VAL A 138 -3.55 3.18 1.92
C VAL A 138 -2.17 2.57 1.74
N ILE A 139 -2.01 1.74 0.72
CA ILE A 139 -0.71 1.19 0.31
C ILE A 139 -0.56 1.42 -1.19
N LEU A 140 0.44 2.22 -1.55
CA LEU A 140 0.73 2.52 -2.96
C LEU A 140 1.92 1.78 -3.52
N GLY A 141 2.82 1.32 -2.67
CA GLY A 141 3.94 0.51 -3.08
C GLY A 141 4.28 -0.51 -2.00
N CYS A 142 4.98 -1.56 -2.43
CA CYS A 142 5.43 -2.61 -1.53
C CYS A 142 6.64 -3.33 -2.11
N THR A 143 7.81 -2.91 -1.66
CA THR A 143 9.08 -3.54 -2.00
C THR A 143 9.72 -4.10 -0.73
N PRO A 144 9.85 -5.42 -0.59
CA PRO A 144 10.62 -5.97 0.52
C PRO A 144 12.05 -5.44 0.46
N VAL A 145 12.55 -4.90 1.57
CA VAL A 145 13.88 -4.26 1.61
C VAL A 145 14.95 -5.22 1.09
N GLY A 146 15.78 -4.71 0.16
CA GLY A 146 16.80 -5.47 -0.53
C GLY A 146 16.26 -6.44 -1.59
N SER A 147 14.98 -6.38 -1.97
CA SER A 147 14.43 -7.27 -3.01
C SER A 147 14.55 -6.66 -4.41
N PRO A 148 14.87 -7.46 -5.44
CA PRO A 148 14.80 -7.02 -6.85
C PRO A 148 13.36 -6.96 -7.39
N THR A 149 12.37 -6.82 -6.50
CA THR A 149 10.95 -6.81 -6.82
C THR A 149 10.37 -5.50 -6.33
N VAL A 150 9.85 -4.71 -7.26
CA VAL A 150 9.12 -3.48 -6.98
C VAL A 150 7.66 -3.72 -7.30
N VAL A 151 6.78 -3.50 -6.34
CA VAL A 151 5.33 -3.57 -6.54
C VAL A 151 4.74 -2.20 -6.31
N VAL A 152 3.99 -1.69 -7.28
CA VAL A 152 3.39 -0.35 -7.25
C VAL A 152 1.93 -0.44 -7.67
N GLN A 153 1.08 0.30 -6.99
CA GLN A 153 -0.28 0.58 -7.43
C GLN A 153 -0.19 1.56 -8.61
N GLY A 154 -0.73 1.16 -9.76
CA GLY A 154 -0.81 2.04 -10.93
C GLY A 154 -1.75 3.21 -10.68
N THR A 155 -1.40 4.38 -11.18
CA THR A 155 -2.34 5.49 -11.37
C THR A 155 -3.39 5.04 -12.37
N VAL A 156 -4.65 5.30 -12.07
CA VAL A 156 -5.77 4.80 -12.86
C VAL A 156 -6.22 5.85 -13.86
N ASP A 157 -6.73 5.43 -15.02
CA ASP A 157 -7.19 6.34 -16.07
C ASP A 157 -8.02 7.50 -15.51
N GLY A 158 -7.61 8.73 -15.85
CA GLY A 158 -8.23 9.98 -15.41
C GLY A 158 -7.73 10.53 -14.07
N ALA A 159 -6.92 9.78 -13.31
CA ALA A 159 -6.23 10.31 -12.14
C ALA A 159 -4.92 11.00 -12.55
N SER A 160 -4.64 12.15 -11.94
CA SER A 160 -3.36 12.87 -12.11
C SER A 160 -2.28 12.45 -11.12
N SER A 161 -2.68 11.74 -10.06
CA SER A 161 -1.81 11.26 -8.98
C SER A 161 -2.52 10.15 -8.19
N ASN A 162 -1.73 9.33 -7.49
CA ASN A 162 -2.22 8.36 -6.52
C ASN A 162 -2.09 8.96 -5.12
N TYR A 163 -3.20 9.39 -4.51
CA TYR A 163 -3.23 9.96 -3.14
C TYR A 163 -2.23 11.13 -2.95
N GLY A 164 -2.06 11.93 -3.99
CA GLY A 164 -1.11 13.04 -3.97
C GLY A 164 0.33 12.61 -4.21
N THR A 165 0.61 11.47 -4.83
CA THR A 165 1.95 11.14 -5.36
C THR A 165 1.93 10.83 -6.85
N THR A 166 3.05 11.05 -7.54
CA THR A 166 3.17 10.70 -8.97
C THR A 166 3.90 9.37 -9.15
N ASP A 167 3.67 8.69 -10.26
CA ASP A 167 4.27 7.37 -10.50
C ASP A 167 5.79 7.40 -10.42
N HIS A 168 6.47 8.38 -11.03
CA HIS A 168 7.94 8.39 -11.03
C HIS A 168 8.53 8.55 -9.63
N ILE A 169 7.89 9.34 -8.75
CA ILE A 169 8.32 9.46 -7.35
C ILE A 169 8.04 8.17 -6.58
N LEU A 170 6.84 7.59 -6.74
CA LEU A 170 6.48 6.33 -6.10
C LEU A 170 7.42 5.20 -6.52
N TRP A 171 7.70 5.07 -7.81
CA TRP A 171 8.57 4.02 -8.34
C TRP A 171 10.01 4.22 -7.86
N LEU A 172 10.49 5.47 -7.83
CA LEU A 172 11.79 5.79 -7.27
C LEU A 172 11.87 5.40 -5.80
N HIS A 173 10.87 5.76 -4.98
CA HIS A 173 10.77 5.39 -3.57
C HIS A 173 10.89 3.87 -3.37
N GLU A 174 10.09 3.11 -4.12
CA GLU A 174 10.10 1.65 -4.04
C GLU A 174 11.43 1.02 -4.51
N MET A 175 12.05 1.60 -5.55
CA MET A 175 13.41 1.20 -5.96
C MET A 175 14.45 1.49 -4.87
N GLY A 176 14.25 2.54 -4.06
CA GLY A 176 15.07 2.82 -2.88
C GLY A 176 15.09 1.66 -1.90
N HIS A 177 13.93 1.03 -1.66
CA HIS A 177 13.86 -0.18 -0.84
C HIS A 177 14.64 -1.35 -1.45
N SER A 178 14.67 -1.50 -2.78
CA SER A 178 15.50 -2.52 -3.45
C SER A 178 17.00 -2.33 -3.18
N VAL A 179 17.46 -1.10 -2.93
CA VAL A 179 18.84 -0.77 -2.55
C VAL A 179 19.01 -0.49 -1.05
N GLN A 180 18.15 -1.10 -0.22
CA GLN A 180 18.24 -1.09 1.25
C GLN A 180 18.06 0.27 1.91
N LEU A 181 17.39 1.22 1.25
CA LEU A 181 16.97 2.44 1.90
C LEU A 181 15.71 2.19 2.73
N GLY A 182 15.73 2.67 3.97
CA GLY A 182 14.56 2.77 4.83
C GLY A 182 13.90 4.15 4.71
N HIS A 183 12.79 4.35 5.43
CA HIS A 183 12.09 5.63 5.41
C HIS A 183 12.84 6.73 6.17
N ALA A 184 12.71 7.97 5.69
CA ALA A 184 13.29 9.18 6.24
C ALA A 184 12.22 10.05 6.89
N ASN A 185 12.51 10.67 8.04
CA ASN A 185 11.55 11.56 8.71
C ASN A 185 11.63 13.01 8.20
N ASP A 186 11.43 13.20 6.88
CA ASP A 186 11.48 14.49 6.19
C ASP A 186 10.50 14.48 5.01
N LEU A 187 9.59 15.45 4.89
CA LEU A 187 8.54 15.49 3.86
C LEU A 187 9.05 15.83 2.45
N HIS A 188 10.26 16.36 2.31
CA HIS A 188 10.85 16.72 1.01
C HIS A 188 11.68 15.60 0.39
N ARG A 189 12.06 14.61 1.19
CA ARG A 189 12.88 13.48 0.75
C ARG A 189 12.06 12.42 0.03
N VAL A 190 12.62 11.82 -1.01
CA VAL A 190 12.00 10.70 -1.74
C VAL A 190 11.65 9.56 -0.78
N MET A 191 12.57 9.19 0.10
CA MET A 191 12.36 8.09 1.05
C MET A 191 11.50 8.49 2.25
N THR A 192 10.78 9.60 2.20
CA THR A 192 9.78 9.93 3.21
C THR A 192 8.67 8.88 3.23
N PRO A 193 8.07 8.56 4.39
CA PRO A 193 6.96 7.62 4.46
C PRO A 193 5.88 7.94 3.45
N THR A 194 5.46 9.21 3.25
CA THR A 194 4.46 9.64 2.24
C THR A 194 5.06 10.54 1.18
N PRO A 195 5.72 10.00 0.14
CA PRO A 195 6.33 10.83 -0.88
C PRO A 195 5.28 11.67 -1.59
N GLN A 196 5.48 12.97 -1.56
CA GLN A 196 4.68 13.97 -2.25
C GLN A 196 5.12 14.07 -3.71
N PRO A 197 4.36 14.71 -4.61
CA PRO A 197 4.75 14.80 -6.03
C PRO A 197 6.08 15.52 -6.23
N TYR A 198 6.48 16.36 -5.26
CA TYR A 198 7.69 17.15 -5.26
C TYR A 198 8.82 16.54 -4.41
N SER A 199 8.62 15.38 -3.76
CA SER A 199 9.63 14.80 -2.87
C SER A 199 10.77 14.18 -3.68
N THR A 200 11.71 15.02 -4.08
CA THR A 200 12.85 14.72 -4.98
C THR A 200 14.20 14.89 -4.32
N GLU A 201 14.22 15.20 -3.02
CA GLU A 201 15.46 15.37 -2.27
C GLU A 201 16.05 14.01 -1.89
N LEU A 202 17.37 13.92 -2.00
CA LEU A 202 18.15 12.74 -1.62
C LEU A 202 19.38 13.17 -0.83
N GLU A 203 19.63 12.51 0.30
CA GLU A 203 20.84 12.68 1.08
C GLU A 203 22.03 11.94 0.44
N ARG A 204 23.25 12.36 0.79
CA ARG A 204 24.49 11.77 0.27
C ARG A 204 24.55 10.24 0.43
N TYR A 205 24.01 9.69 1.52
CA TYR A 205 24.01 8.24 1.71
C TYR A 205 22.99 7.54 0.80
N GLU A 206 21.85 8.17 0.50
CA GLU A 206 20.86 7.65 -0.44
C GLU A 206 21.38 7.69 -1.86
N VAL A 207 22.00 8.80 -2.25
CA VAL A 207 22.66 8.96 -3.55
C VAL A 207 23.65 7.83 -3.78
N ARG A 208 24.44 7.49 -2.76
CA ARG A 208 25.37 6.35 -2.81
C ARG A 208 24.65 5.01 -3.01
N GLN A 209 23.54 4.77 -2.31
CA GLN A 209 22.82 3.50 -2.44
C GLN A 209 22.12 3.36 -3.79
N TYR A 210 21.47 4.42 -4.27
CA TYR A 210 20.91 4.47 -5.61
C TYR A 210 21.98 4.27 -6.68
N GLY A 211 23.19 4.81 -6.51
CA GLY A 211 24.33 4.54 -7.38
C GLY A 211 24.68 3.05 -7.53
N ASN A 212 24.28 2.21 -6.57
CA ASN A 212 24.47 0.75 -6.62
C ASN A 212 23.26 -0.01 -7.19
N LEU A 213 22.22 0.68 -7.66
CA LEU A 213 21.04 0.06 -8.26
C LEU A 213 21.47 -0.74 -9.50
N GLY A 214 21.07 -2.02 -9.54
CA GLY A 214 21.57 -2.99 -10.54
C GLY A 214 22.67 -3.91 -10.01
N GLU A 215 23.66 -3.38 -9.29
CA GLU A 215 24.71 -4.17 -8.65
C GLU A 215 24.21 -4.87 -7.38
N SER A 216 23.41 -4.16 -6.56
CA SER A 216 22.79 -4.67 -5.33
C SER A 216 21.62 -5.62 -5.56
N LEU A 217 21.16 -5.80 -6.81
CA LEU A 217 20.22 -6.87 -7.18
C LEU A 217 20.85 -8.27 -7.08
N GLN A 218 22.10 -8.38 -6.58
CA GLN A 218 22.79 -9.64 -6.33
C GLN A 218 22.35 -10.32 -5.02
N PRO A 219 22.10 -11.65 -5.03
CA PRO A 219 21.53 -12.40 -3.91
C PRO A 219 22.24 -12.25 -2.55
N LYS A 220 23.56 -12.00 -2.53
CA LYS A 220 24.37 -11.92 -1.30
C LYS A 220 24.16 -10.64 -0.49
N VAL A 221 23.72 -9.55 -1.13
CA VAL A 221 23.50 -8.24 -0.46
C VAL A 221 22.13 -8.22 0.20
N VAL A 222 21.14 -8.90 -0.41
CA VAL A 222 19.77 -9.05 0.10
C VAL A 222 19.70 -9.79 1.45
N GLN A 223 20.65 -10.70 1.72
CA GLN A 223 20.61 -11.55 2.90
C GLN A 223 21.02 -10.83 4.20
N ALA A 224 21.77 -9.71 4.11
CA ALA A 224 22.13 -8.89 5.27
C ALA A 224 20.97 -7.97 5.73
N ALA A 225 20.11 -7.53 4.80
CA ALA A 225 18.96 -6.68 5.11
C ALA A 225 17.85 -7.41 5.87
N VAL A 226 17.68 -8.73 5.62
CA VAL A 226 16.67 -9.56 6.30
C VAL A 226 17.07 -9.87 7.76
N THR A 227 18.36 -9.84 8.08
CA THR A 227 18.88 -10.06 9.44
C THR A 227 19.04 -8.79 10.27
N ALA A 228 18.87 -7.61 9.67
CA ALA A 228 18.86 -6.37 10.42
C ALA A 228 17.64 -6.37 11.34
N GLN A 229 17.87 -6.44 12.65
CA GLN A 229 16.82 -6.23 13.64
C GLN A 229 16.21 -4.85 13.37
N LEU A 230 14.94 -4.84 12.94
CA LEU A 230 14.15 -3.62 12.97
C LEU A 230 14.20 -3.11 14.42
N PRO A 231 14.51 -1.81 14.64
CA PRO A 231 14.37 -1.24 15.97
C PRO A 231 12.98 -1.57 16.46
N ALA A 232 12.85 -2.16 17.65
CA ALA A 232 11.55 -2.35 18.25
C ALA A 232 10.85 -1.00 18.26
N LEU A 233 9.72 -0.90 17.55
CA LEU A 233 8.81 0.23 17.64
C LEU A 233 8.54 0.42 19.13
N ARG A 234 9.12 1.47 19.72
CA ARG A 234 8.79 1.85 21.08
C ARG A 234 7.34 2.29 21.03
N THR A 235 6.45 1.42 21.50
CA THR A 235 5.12 1.78 21.97
C THR A 235 5.30 2.67 23.19
N GLN A 236 5.66 3.94 22.95
CA GLN A 236 5.43 4.95 23.97
C GLN A 236 3.92 5.08 24.11
N PRO A 237 3.36 5.01 25.34
CA PRO A 237 1.99 5.42 25.58
C PRO A 237 1.84 6.81 24.98
N MET A 238 0.90 6.97 24.05
CA MET A 238 0.58 8.29 23.55
C MET A 238 0.18 9.12 24.76
N ALA A 239 0.99 10.13 25.12
CA ALA A 239 0.44 11.33 25.72
C ALA A 239 -0.71 11.78 24.81
N ALA A 240 -1.69 12.50 25.34
CA ALA A 240 -2.80 13.12 24.59
C ALA A 240 -2.31 14.12 23.52
N THR A 241 -1.52 13.59 22.59
CA THR A 241 -0.91 14.22 21.43
C THR A 241 -2.02 14.22 20.41
N ASP A 242 -2.21 15.39 19.81
CA ASP A 242 -3.22 15.64 18.81
C ASP A 242 -3.26 14.53 17.75
N VAL A 243 -4.31 13.70 17.80
CA VAL A 243 -4.56 12.58 16.88
C VAL A 243 -4.47 13.08 15.43
N ALA A 244 -4.92 14.31 15.17
CA ALA A 244 -4.85 14.93 13.85
C ALA A 244 -3.40 15.16 13.38
N THR A 245 -2.50 15.54 14.29
CA THR A 245 -1.08 15.71 13.97
C THR A 245 -0.45 14.38 13.54
N GLN A 246 -0.76 13.27 14.21
CA GLN A 246 -0.23 11.96 13.79
C GLN A 246 -0.79 11.51 12.44
N VAL A 247 -2.09 11.71 12.21
CA VAL A 247 -2.73 11.44 10.92
C VAL A 247 -2.09 12.25 9.78
N ARG A 248 -1.74 13.51 10.04
CA ARG A 248 -1.03 14.38 9.07
C ARG A 248 0.39 13.94 8.77
N HIS A 249 1.07 13.31 9.73
CA HIS A 249 2.44 12.84 9.56
C HIS A 249 2.57 11.40 9.02
N ALA A 250 1.46 10.68 8.87
CA ALA A 250 1.50 9.29 8.43
C ALA A 250 1.96 9.10 6.98
N GLY A 251 2.53 7.91 6.73
CA GLY A 251 3.17 7.41 5.51
C GLY A 251 2.24 6.92 4.37
N LEU A 252 2.83 6.64 3.21
CA LEU A 252 2.27 6.04 1.97
C LEU A 252 2.08 4.53 2.07
N HIS A 253 2.74 3.88 3.04
CA HIS A 253 2.33 2.57 3.53
C HIS A 253 1.29 2.69 4.66
N GLY A 254 0.62 3.84 4.72
CA GLY A 254 -0.42 4.22 5.64
C GLY A 254 0.03 4.53 7.05
N LEU A 255 -0.99 4.86 7.83
CA LEU A 255 -0.91 5.13 9.24
C LEU A 255 -0.91 3.81 10.02
N ASP A 256 0.07 3.63 10.91
CA ASP A 256 -0.03 2.57 11.91
C ASP A 256 -1.25 2.84 12.78
N LEU A 257 -2.25 1.96 12.68
CA LEU A 257 -3.50 2.10 13.40
C LEU A 257 -3.37 1.68 14.87
N SER A 258 -2.32 0.93 15.23
CA SER A 258 -2.11 0.37 16.57
C SER A 258 -2.18 1.41 17.70
N PRO A 259 -1.58 2.62 17.58
CA PRO A 259 -1.65 3.65 18.61
C PRO A 259 -3.06 4.20 18.84
N PHE A 260 -3.97 4.06 17.88
CA PHE A 260 -5.33 4.59 17.97
C PHE A 260 -6.37 3.55 18.42
N LYS A 261 -6.03 2.26 18.46
CA LYS A 261 -6.97 1.17 18.80
C LYS A 261 -7.62 1.30 20.17
N THR A 262 -6.97 2.00 21.10
CA THR A 262 -7.49 2.21 22.47
C THR A 262 -8.31 3.49 22.63
N LEU A 263 -8.42 4.32 21.58
CA LEU A 263 -9.16 5.57 21.62
C LEU A 263 -10.66 5.34 21.45
N SER A 264 -11.46 6.16 22.14
CA SER A 264 -12.91 6.15 22.00
C SER A 264 -13.38 6.84 20.72
N ASP A 265 -14.61 6.56 20.30
CA ASP A 265 -15.24 7.20 19.14
C ASP A 265 -15.22 8.74 19.24
N ALA A 266 -15.43 9.29 20.45
CA ALA A 266 -15.39 10.72 20.70
C ALA A 266 -13.98 11.33 20.55
N GLU A 267 -12.93 10.57 20.84
CA GLU A 267 -11.54 11.00 20.65
C GLU A 267 -11.11 10.93 19.18
N LEU A 268 -11.70 10.04 18.38
CA LEU A 268 -11.44 9.91 16.95
C LEU A 268 -12.24 10.89 16.10
N LEU A 269 -13.47 11.23 16.52
CA LEU A 269 -14.40 12.08 15.75
C LEU A 269 -13.81 13.43 15.28
N PRO A 270 -12.93 14.13 16.02
CA PRO A 270 -12.30 15.35 15.53
C PRO A 270 -11.55 15.19 14.19
N LEU A 271 -11.11 13.97 13.84
CA LEU A 271 -10.51 13.68 12.53
C LEU A 271 -11.46 13.93 11.36
N ALA A 272 -12.77 13.99 11.60
CA ALA A 272 -13.75 14.37 10.56
C ALA A 272 -13.45 15.76 9.97
N GLN A 273 -12.81 16.65 10.74
CA GLN A 273 -12.39 17.96 10.26
C GLN A 273 -11.31 17.87 9.18
N LEU A 274 -10.56 16.75 9.09
CA LEU A 274 -9.53 16.54 8.08
C LEU A 274 -10.09 16.10 6.71
N LEU A 275 -11.40 15.84 6.60
CA LEU A 275 -12.06 15.37 5.38
C LEU A 275 -12.49 16.53 4.45
N ASN A 276 -11.75 17.63 4.47
CA ASN A 276 -12.05 18.83 3.70
C ASN A 276 -11.01 19.04 2.59
N ASP A 277 -11.39 19.80 1.56
CA ASP A 277 -10.57 20.00 0.34
C ASP A 277 -9.27 20.80 0.56
N GLN A 278 -9.04 21.37 1.75
CA GLN A 278 -7.79 22.07 2.10
C GLN A 278 -6.71 21.10 2.58
N GLU A 279 -7.08 19.89 3.02
CA GLU A 279 -6.12 18.86 3.44
C GLU A 279 -5.63 18.06 2.24
N SER A 280 -4.38 17.59 2.32
CA SER A 280 -3.81 16.77 1.24
C SER A 280 -4.56 15.43 1.10
N PRO A 281 -4.63 14.84 -0.10
CA PRO A 281 -5.33 13.56 -0.30
C PRO A 281 -4.82 12.43 0.60
N SER A 282 -3.51 12.41 0.93
CA SER A 282 -2.96 11.44 1.88
C SER A 282 -3.51 11.63 3.30
N VAL A 283 -3.63 12.87 3.76
CA VAL A 283 -4.21 13.17 5.09
C VAL A 283 -5.68 12.76 5.15
N GLN A 284 -6.45 13.11 4.10
CA GLN A 284 -7.85 12.68 4.00
C GLN A 284 -7.99 11.15 4.04
N ALA A 285 -7.14 10.45 3.28
CA ALA A 285 -7.14 8.99 3.25
C ALA A 285 -6.81 8.38 4.62
N ASN A 286 -5.81 8.91 5.33
CA ASN A 286 -5.47 8.46 6.68
C ASN A 286 -6.61 8.73 7.67
N ALA A 287 -7.26 9.90 7.59
CA ALA A 287 -8.41 10.21 8.43
C ALA A 287 -9.59 9.25 8.18
N LEU A 288 -9.90 8.94 6.92
CA LEU A 288 -10.91 7.95 6.55
C LEU A 288 -10.55 6.55 7.05
N ALA A 289 -9.27 6.18 7.01
CA ALA A 289 -8.78 4.91 7.55
C ALA A 289 -9.10 4.78 9.04
N VAL A 290 -8.72 5.78 9.84
CA VAL A 290 -8.93 5.76 11.30
C VAL A 290 -10.41 5.78 11.64
N LEU A 291 -11.16 6.75 11.10
CA LEU A 291 -12.59 6.91 11.38
C LEU A 291 -13.39 5.67 10.93
N GLY A 292 -13.03 5.06 9.80
CA GLY A 292 -13.77 3.96 9.22
C GLY A 292 -13.45 2.62 9.86
N GLN A 293 -12.17 2.37 10.19
CA GLN A 293 -11.73 1.08 10.71
C GLN A 293 -11.83 0.99 12.24
N LEU A 294 -11.46 2.07 12.95
CA LEU A 294 -11.43 2.08 14.42
C LEU A 294 -12.60 2.82 15.05
N GLY A 295 -13.23 3.71 14.29
CA GLY A 295 -14.34 4.52 14.77
C GLY A 295 -15.55 3.71 15.22
N GLY A 296 -16.28 4.30 16.16
CA GLY A 296 -17.59 3.83 16.60
C GLY A 296 -18.71 4.41 15.73
N THR A 297 -19.93 4.42 16.27
CA THR A 297 -21.14 4.74 15.52
C THR A 297 -21.09 6.11 14.84
N GLN A 298 -20.55 7.13 15.51
CA GLN A 298 -20.53 8.50 14.96
C GLN A 298 -19.45 8.63 13.88
N SER A 299 -18.25 8.13 14.12
CA SER A 299 -17.17 8.14 13.13
C SER A 299 -17.53 7.33 11.88
N ALA A 300 -18.12 6.14 12.04
CA ALA A 300 -18.56 5.34 10.90
C ALA A 300 -19.68 6.03 10.11
N ALA A 301 -20.61 6.74 10.77
CA ALA A 301 -21.63 7.54 10.07
C ALA A 301 -21.02 8.67 9.24
N VAL A 302 -19.96 9.34 9.72
CA VAL A 302 -19.20 10.32 8.94
C VAL A 302 -18.61 9.68 7.69
N VAL A 303 -17.94 8.54 7.83
CA VAL A 303 -17.30 7.84 6.69
C VAL A 303 -18.33 7.31 5.69
N MET A 304 -19.46 6.76 6.15
CA MET A 304 -20.56 6.34 5.29
C MET A 304 -21.15 7.52 4.50
N THR A 305 -21.34 8.66 5.16
CA THR A 305 -21.83 9.89 4.51
C THR A 305 -20.84 10.39 3.45
N TYR A 306 -19.56 10.40 3.79
CA TYR A 306 -18.49 10.78 2.86
C TYR A 306 -18.46 9.86 1.63
N ALA A 307 -18.52 8.54 1.84
CA ALA A 307 -18.53 7.56 0.75
C ALA A 307 -19.72 7.77 -0.21
N GLN A 308 -20.89 8.16 0.30
CA GLN A 308 -22.12 8.30 -0.49
C GLN A 308 -22.19 9.58 -1.35
N GLN A 309 -21.20 10.47 -1.26
CA GLN A 309 -21.17 11.69 -2.06
C GLN A 309 -21.16 11.37 -3.57
N ARG A 310 -21.86 12.15 -4.39
CA ARG A 310 -21.91 12.00 -5.86
C ARG A 310 -21.24 13.19 -6.56
N PRO A 311 -20.74 13.03 -7.79
CA PRO A 311 -20.67 11.80 -8.60
C PRO A 311 -19.62 10.81 -8.07
N ALA A 312 -19.67 9.54 -8.49
CA ALA A 312 -18.70 8.49 -8.12
C ALA A 312 -17.26 8.88 -8.47
N SER A 313 -17.06 9.52 -9.63
CA SER A 313 -15.77 10.06 -10.07
C SER A 313 -15.19 11.13 -9.14
N HIS A 314 -16.02 11.88 -8.41
CA HIS A 314 -15.54 12.88 -7.45
C HIS A 314 -14.91 12.21 -6.24
N LEU A 315 -13.64 12.52 -5.96
CA LEU A 315 -12.85 11.97 -4.85
C LEU A 315 -12.91 10.43 -4.81
N ARG A 316 -12.88 9.80 -5.98
CA ARG A 316 -13.00 8.34 -6.14
C ARG A 316 -12.01 7.59 -5.25
N GLU A 317 -10.75 8.00 -5.24
CA GLU A 317 -9.69 7.38 -4.44
C GLU A 317 -10.04 7.42 -2.95
N MET A 318 -10.59 8.53 -2.45
CA MET A 318 -11.01 8.65 -1.05
C MET A 318 -12.21 7.74 -0.74
N LYS A 319 -13.15 7.58 -1.69
CA LYS A 319 -14.26 6.64 -1.56
C LYS A 319 -13.80 5.18 -1.52
N GLU A 320 -12.78 4.82 -2.28
CA GLU A 320 -12.13 3.51 -2.17
C GLU A 320 -11.60 3.28 -0.75
N ILE A 321 -10.95 4.28 -0.16
CA ILE A 321 -10.47 4.16 1.22
C ILE A 321 -11.61 4.04 2.22
N ALA A 322 -12.65 4.86 2.07
CA ALA A 322 -13.81 4.83 2.94
C ALA A 322 -14.46 3.43 2.98
N ILE A 323 -14.67 2.78 1.82
CA ILE A 323 -15.27 1.44 1.77
C ILE A 323 -14.32 0.36 2.29
N ILE A 324 -13.00 0.48 2.07
CA ILE A 324 -12.01 -0.44 2.63
C ILE A 324 -12.00 -0.33 4.16
N ALA A 325 -11.96 0.88 4.70
CA ALA A 325 -11.93 1.15 6.13
C ALA A 325 -13.19 0.62 6.81
N LEU A 326 -14.38 0.89 6.24
CA LEU A 326 -15.66 0.37 6.74
C LEU A 326 -15.71 -1.16 6.72
N ALA A 327 -15.19 -1.82 5.68
CA ALA A 327 -15.19 -3.28 5.60
C ALA A 327 -14.30 -3.92 6.67
N LYS A 328 -13.25 -3.21 7.11
CA LYS A 328 -12.31 -3.64 8.15
C LYS A 328 -12.71 -3.18 9.55
N ASN A 329 -13.87 -2.52 9.73
CA ASN A 329 -14.24 -1.95 11.03
C ASN A 329 -14.19 -2.96 12.18
N GLU A 330 -13.43 -2.62 13.22
CA GLU A 330 -13.13 -3.49 14.37
C GLU A 330 -14.09 -3.30 15.54
N THR A 331 -14.99 -2.30 15.49
CA THR A 331 -15.92 -1.99 16.58
C THR A 331 -17.18 -2.87 16.50
N PRO A 332 -17.40 -3.80 17.45
CA PRO A 332 -18.47 -4.80 17.35
C PRO A 332 -19.87 -4.23 17.12
N ASP A 333 -20.18 -3.09 17.74
CA ASP A 333 -21.50 -2.43 17.63
C ASP A 333 -21.76 -1.80 16.26
N VAL A 334 -20.74 -1.73 15.41
CA VAL A 334 -20.76 -1.02 14.11
C VAL A 334 -20.43 -1.94 12.95
N THR A 335 -19.63 -2.98 13.17
CA THR A 335 -19.11 -3.88 12.12
C THR A 335 -20.23 -4.43 11.21
N ASP A 336 -21.40 -4.79 11.75
CA ASP A 336 -22.53 -5.28 10.94
C ASP A 336 -23.13 -4.18 10.05
N GLN A 337 -23.34 -2.99 10.60
CA GLN A 337 -23.86 -1.84 9.84
C GLN A 337 -22.88 -1.41 8.73
N ALA A 338 -21.58 -1.37 9.05
CA ALA A 338 -20.53 -1.05 8.10
C ALA A 338 -20.44 -2.10 6.99
N THR A 339 -20.46 -3.38 7.34
CA THR A 339 -20.47 -4.49 6.38
C THR A 339 -21.69 -4.42 5.46
N ALA A 340 -22.88 -4.16 6.00
CA ALA A 340 -24.10 -4.01 5.20
C ALA A 340 -24.06 -2.81 4.23
N MET A 341 -23.37 -1.72 4.60
CA MET A 341 -23.11 -0.62 3.67
C MET A 341 -22.16 -1.04 2.56
N VAL A 342 -21.04 -1.70 2.88
CA VAL A 342 -20.05 -2.13 1.88
C VAL A 342 -20.65 -3.18 0.92
N ILE A 343 -21.51 -4.08 1.41
CA ILE A 343 -22.28 -5.00 0.56
C ILE A 343 -23.11 -4.24 -0.48
N ARG A 344 -23.83 -3.19 -0.06
CA ARG A 344 -24.58 -2.33 -1.00
C ARG A 344 -23.64 -1.62 -1.98
N ALA A 345 -22.47 -1.19 -1.50
CA ALA A 345 -21.45 -0.55 -2.30
C ALA A 345 -20.83 -1.45 -3.38
N THR A 346 -21.01 -2.77 -3.33
CA THR A 346 -20.58 -3.68 -4.41
C THR A 346 -21.44 -3.60 -5.69
N ARG A 347 -22.46 -2.75 -5.70
CA ARG A 347 -23.39 -2.56 -6.82
C ARG A 347 -23.14 -1.20 -7.49
N PRO A 348 -22.92 -1.13 -8.82
CA PRO A 348 -22.73 0.14 -9.50
C PRO A 348 -23.88 1.14 -9.29
N SER A 349 -25.12 0.67 -9.13
CA SER A 349 -26.28 1.54 -8.84
C SER A 349 -26.22 2.27 -7.50
N PHE A 350 -25.41 1.77 -6.55
CA PHE A 350 -25.17 2.47 -5.29
C PHE A 350 -24.48 3.82 -5.55
N TRP A 351 -23.50 3.80 -6.44
CA TRP A 351 -22.65 4.94 -6.75
C TRP A 351 -23.31 5.93 -7.73
N CYS A 352 -24.05 5.41 -8.69
CA CYS A 352 -24.45 6.19 -9.87
C CYS A 352 -25.90 6.00 -10.27
N ALA A 353 -26.44 6.99 -10.99
CA ALA A 353 -27.75 6.88 -11.64
C ALA A 353 -27.67 6.03 -12.91
N SER A 354 -28.81 5.48 -13.33
CA SER A 354 -28.94 4.61 -14.52
C SER A 354 -28.55 5.25 -15.86
N GLY A 355 -28.45 6.58 -15.91
CA GLY A 355 -28.05 7.36 -17.09
C GLY A 355 -26.65 7.98 -17.00
N ALA A 356 -25.76 7.47 -16.14
CA ALA A 356 -24.39 7.96 -16.04
C ALA A 356 -23.63 7.87 -17.38
N GLY A 357 -22.80 8.86 -17.68
CA GLY A 357 -21.89 8.83 -18.83
C GLY A 357 -20.85 7.72 -18.71
N ALA A 358 -20.13 7.41 -19.80
CA ALA A 358 -19.19 6.28 -19.84
C ALA A 358 -18.08 6.36 -18.79
N ASP A 359 -17.49 7.54 -18.58
CA ASP A 359 -16.40 7.71 -17.60
C ASP A 359 -16.90 7.59 -16.16
N GLU A 360 -18.09 8.13 -15.89
CA GLU A 360 -18.74 7.96 -14.59
C GLU A 360 -19.08 6.50 -14.34
N LEU A 361 -19.67 5.80 -15.33
CA LEU A 361 -19.98 4.37 -15.25
C LEU A 361 -18.74 3.52 -14.89
N LYS A 362 -17.59 3.80 -15.51
CA LYS A 362 -16.32 3.15 -15.16
C LYS A 362 -15.95 3.39 -13.69
N ALA A 363 -16.12 4.62 -13.19
CA ALA A 363 -15.87 4.92 -11.78
C ALA A 363 -16.83 4.15 -10.84
N CYS A 364 -18.11 4.02 -11.19
CA CYS A 364 -19.08 3.24 -10.41
C CYS A 364 -18.69 1.76 -10.34
N GLN A 365 -18.33 1.17 -11.48
CA GLN A 365 -17.90 -0.24 -11.56
C GLN A 365 -16.61 -0.48 -10.79
N ARG A 366 -15.68 0.46 -10.84
CA ARG A 366 -14.45 0.41 -10.05
C ARG A 366 -14.73 0.43 -8.55
N LEU A 367 -15.54 1.38 -8.06
CA LEU A 367 -15.91 1.42 -6.64
C LEU A 367 -16.68 0.17 -6.21
N ALA A 368 -17.52 -0.38 -7.09
CA ALA A 368 -18.19 -1.65 -6.87
C ALA A 368 -17.20 -2.83 -6.74
N HIS A 369 -16.20 -2.91 -7.62
CA HIS A 369 -15.12 -3.90 -7.54
C HIS A 369 -14.32 -3.74 -6.23
N MET A 370 -13.97 -2.50 -5.88
CA MET A 370 -13.24 -2.20 -4.65
C MET A 370 -14.02 -2.62 -3.40
N GLY A 371 -15.35 -2.50 -3.41
CA GLY A 371 -16.22 -3.04 -2.36
C GLY A 371 -16.11 -4.57 -2.22
N ILE A 372 -16.05 -5.31 -3.33
CA ILE A 372 -15.87 -6.78 -3.31
C ILE A 372 -14.52 -7.15 -2.69
N GLY A 373 -13.44 -6.49 -3.10
CA GLY A 373 -12.11 -6.72 -2.53
C GLY A 373 -12.02 -6.33 -1.05
N ALA A 374 -12.68 -5.25 -0.65
CA ALA A 374 -12.74 -4.80 0.74
C ALA A 374 -13.42 -5.84 1.64
N LEU A 375 -14.55 -6.40 1.19
CA LEU A 375 -15.24 -7.47 1.91
C LEU A 375 -14.39 -8.73 2.06
N ALA A 376 -13.47 -9.00 1.11
CA ALA A 376 -12.59 -10.16 1.20
C ALA A 376 -11.59 -10.05 2.36
N GLN A 377 -11.30 -8.81 2.79
CA GLN A 377 -10.47 -8.49 3.97
C GLN A 377 -11.26 -8.36 5.26
N SER A 378 -12.59 -8.33 5.18
CA SER A 378 -13.42 -8.16 6.36
C SER A 378 -13.30 -9.38 7.30
N PRO A 379 -13.23 -9.15 8.63
CA PRO A 379 -13.39 -10.21 9.62
C PRO A 379 -14.86 -10.64 9.79
N ASN A 380 -15.82 -9.87 9.27
CA ASN A 380 -17.25 -10.15 9.45
C ASN A 380 -17.70 -11.41 8.67
N ALA A 381 -18.37 -12.33 9.35
CA ALA A 381 -18.87 -13.56 8.75
C ALA A 381 -19.89 -13.31 7.61
N GLN A 382 -20.68 -12.23 7.71
CA GLN A 382 -21.64 -11.82 6.68
C GLN A 382 -20.94 -11.42 5.38
N ALA A 383 -19.79 -10.75 5.45
CA ALA A 383 -19.00 -10.40 4.27
C ALA A 383 -18.56 -11.66 3.52
N ARG A 384 -18.10 -12.69 4.25
CA ARG A 384 -17.72 -13.97 3.66
C ARG A 384 -18.91 -14.73 3.05
N ALA A 385 -20.04 -14.74 3.75
CA ALA A 385 -21.27 -15.36 3.26
C ALA A 385 -21.70 -14.70 1.94
N TYR A 386 -21.76 -13.37 1.91
CA TYR A 386 -22.07 -12.59 0.71
C TYR A 386 -21.13 -12.90 -0.45
N LEU A 387 -19.81 -12.88 -0.24
CA LEU A 387 -18.84 -13.18 -1.30
C LEU A 387 -18.98 -14.61 -1.82
N THR A 388 -19.27 -15.56 -0.94
CA THR A 388 -19.49 -16.96 -1.32
C THR A 388 -20.72 -17.08 -2.21
N GLU A 389 -21.82 -16.42 -1.85
CA GLU A 389 -23.03 -16.39 -2.68
C GLU A 389 -22.80 -15.65 -4.00
N LEU A 390 -22.12 -14.51 -3.98
CA LEU A 390 -21.79 -13.73 -5.17
C LEU A 390 -20.93 -14.52 -6.18
N ALA A 391 -20.05 -15.38 -5.69
CA ALA A 391 -19.22 -16.25 -6.52
C ALA A 391 -20.00 -17.40 -7.19
N LEU A 392 -21.22 -17.72 -6.75
CA LEU A 392 -22.05 -18.75 -7.37
C LEU A 392 -22.70 -18.20 -8.65
N SER A 393 -22.54 -18.92 -9.77
CA SER A 393 -23.16 -18.55 -11.04
C SER A 393 -24.68 -18.47 -10.92
N GLY A 394 -25.26 -17.30 -11.21
CA GLY A 394 -26.71 -17.07 -11.17
C GLY A 394 -27.19 -16.27 -9.94
N PHE A 395 -26.31 -15.99 -8.96
CA PHE A 395 -26.63 -15.06 -7.89
C PHE A 395 -26.65 -13.62 -8.42
N GLN A 396 -27.76 -12.90 -8.19
CA GLN A 396 -27.80 -11.47 -8.40
C GLN A 396 -27.62 -10.77 -7.06
N ALA A 397 -26.63 -9.87 -6.95
CA ALA A 397 -26.41 -9.03 -5.76
C ALA A 397 -27.67 -8.25 -5.31
N THR A 398 -28.66 -8.13 -6.19
CA THR A 398 -29.99 -7.58 -5.93
C THR A 398 -30.84 -8.43 -4.97
N GLN A 399 -30.48 -9.69 -4.74
CA GLN A 399 -31.23 -10.67 -3.95
C GLN A 399 -30.67 -10.84 -2.53
N PHE A 400 -29.49 -10.29 -2.23
CA PHE A 400 -28.92 -10.32 -0.88
C PHE A 400 -29.54 -9.23 -0.02
N GLU A 401 -30.24 -9.62 1.05
CA GLU A 401 -30.62 -8.69 2.11
C GLU A 401 -29.70 -8.91 3.32
N PRO A 402 -28.85 -7.94 3.66
CA PRO A 402 -28.05 -8.06 4.86
C PRO A 402 -28.95 -8.01 6.11
N ASN A 403 -28.86 -9.04 6.96
CA ASN A 403 -29.43 -9.00 8.31
C ASN A 403 -28.90 -7.76 9.06
N GLY A 404 -29.78 -7.00 9.70
CA GLY A 404 -29.39 -5.87 10.57
C GLY A 404 -29.91 -4.49 10.17
N ILE A 405 -30.49 -4.31 8.97
CA ILE A 405 -31.19 -3.06 8.63
C ILE A 405 -32.66 -3.18 9.04
N SER A 406 -32.92 -3.17 10.36
CA SER A 406 -34.26 -2.81 10.85
C SER A 406 -34.46 -1.33 10.59
N ALA A 407 -34.99 -0.99 9.42
CA ALA A 407 -35.62 0.30 9.22
C ALA A 407 -36.73 0.42 10.28
N GLY A 408 -36.51 1.28 11.27
CA GLY A 408 -37.56 1.72 12.18
C GLY A 408 -38.63 2.46 11.38
N ALA A 409 -39.55 1.73 10.74
CA ALA A 409 -40.80 2.21 10.20
C ALA A 409 -41.72 1.02 9.89
N VAL A 410 -42.70 0.85 10.76
CA VAL A 410 -44.00 0.19 10.58
C VAL A 410 -44.25 -0.42 9.17
N GLY A 411 -44.22 -1.75 9.09
CA GLY A 411 -45.18 -2.50 8.28
C GLY A 411 -45.16 -2.37 6.76
N ARG A 412 -44.03 -2.07 6.11
CA ARG A 412 -43.88 -2.30 4.66
C ARG A 412 -43.00 -3.51 4.40
N LYS A 413 -43.54 -4.49 3.67
CA LYS A 413 -42.75 -5.52 2.98
C LYS A 413 -41.60 -4.84 2.23
N PRO A 414 -40.37 -5.42 2.23
CA PRO A 414 -39.31 -4.91 1.38
C PRO A 414 -39.81 -4.91 -0.07
N GLU A 415 -39.92 -3.73 -0.65
CA GLU A 415 -40.24 -3.58 -2.06
C GLU A 415 -39.03 -4.12 -2.83
N ARG A 416 -39.22 -5.20 -3.60
CA ARG A 416 -38.19 -5.79 -4.45
C ARG A 416 -37.74 -4.70 -5.42
N ILE A 417 -36.64 -4.00 -5.10
CA ILE A 417 -36.10 -2.96 -5.97
C ILE A 417 -35.77 -3.64 -7.30
N ALA A 418 -36.50 -3.26 -8.36
CA ALA A 418 -36.23 -3.79 -9.69
C ALA A 418 -34.74 -3.62 -9.99
N ALA A 419 -34.08 -4.70 -10.40
CA ALA A 419 -32.66 -4.67 -10.70
C ALA A 419 -32.41 -3.61 -11.78
N GLN A 420 -31.58 -2.62 -11.45
CA GLN A 420 -31.20 -1.62 -12.44
C GLN A 420 -30.35 -2.30 -13.51
N LYS A 421 -30.51 -1.91 -14.78
CA LYS A 421 -29.77 -2.49 -15.91
C LYS A 421 -28.25 -2.54 -15.64
N ILE A 422 -27.70 -1.48 -15.05
CA ILE A 422 -26.29 -1.38 -14.68
C ILE A 422 -25.81 -2.48 -13.71
N ASP A 423 -26.67 -2.93 -12.79
CA ASP A 423 -26.35 -4.01 -11.85
C ASP A 423 -26.45 -5.39 -12.53
N VAL A 424 -27.38 -5.53 -13.47
CA VAL A 424 -27.55 -6.77 -14.26
C VAL A 424 -26.33 -6.98 -15.15
N ASP A 425 -25.90 -5.92 -15.83
CA ASP A 425 -24.71 -5.93 -16.70
C ASP A 425 -23.42 -6.19 -15.89
N TRP A 426 -23.42 -5.92 -14.58
CA TRP A 426 -22.29 -6.13 -13.66
C TRP A 426 -22.22 -7.55 -13.05
N ALA A 427 -23.29 -8.33 -13.13
CA ALA A 427 -23.41 -9.57 -12.37
C ALA A 427 -22.31 -10.61 -12.69
N THR A 428 -21.85 -10.67 -13.95
CA THR A 428 -20.81 -11.61 -14.37
C THR A 428 -19.44 -11.21 -13.80
N GLU A 429 -19.10 -9.94 -13.90
CA GLU A 429 -17.86 -9.33 -13.44
C GLU A 429 -17.76 -9.42 -11.92
N SER A 430 -18.84 -9.11 -11.20
CA SER A 430 -18.88 -9.22 -9.74
C SER A 430 -18.67 -10.66 -9.25
N SER A 431 -19.24 -11.64 -9.96
CA SER A 431 -19.09 -13.05 -9.61
C SER A 431 -17.66 -13.54 -9.83
N LYS A 432 -17.04 -13.16 -10.96
CA LYS A 432 -15.62 -13.45 -11.25
C LYS A 432 -14.69 -12.82 -10.22
N ALA A 433 -14.92 -11.56 -9.85
CA ALA A 433 -14.14 -10.85 -8.84
C ALA A 433 -14.24 -11.56 -7.48
N ALA A 434 -15.46 -11.90 -7.02
CA ALA A 434 -15.68 -12.61 -5.76
C ALA A 434 -14.96 -13.98 -5.74
N ALA A 435 -15.11 -14.78 -6.80
CA ALA A 435 -14.45 -16.07 -6.92
C ALA A 435 -12.92 -15.96 -6.92
N LYS A 436 -12.36 -14.90 -7.51
CA LYS A 436 -10.92 -14.62 -7.48
C LYS A 436 -10.43 -14.35 -6.06
N PHE A 437 -11.09 -13.45 -5.33
CA PHE A 437 -10.71 -13.11 -3.96
C PHE A 437 -10.82 -14.31 -3.00
N LEU A 438 -11.87 -15.13 -3.14
CA LEU A 438 -12.02 -16.34 -2.33
C LEU A 438 -10.91 -17.36 -2.58
N ARG A 439 -10.44 -17.53 -3.82
CA ARG A 439 -9.32 -18.43 -4.15
C ARG A 439 -8.02 -17.97 -3.50
N LYS A 440 -7.67 -16.68 -3.61
CA LYS A 440 -6.44 -16.12 -3.02
C LYS A 440 -6.40 -16.30 -1.49
N ARG A 441 -7.55 -16.30 -0.82
CA ARG A 441 -7.66 -16.50 0.64
C ARG A 441 -7.56 -17.98 1.05
N ALA A 442 -7.96 -18.92 0.18
CA ALA A 442 -7.83 -20.35 0.42
C ALA A 442 -6.37 -20.84 0.36
N ASP A 443 -5.50 -20.09 -0.33
CA ASP A 443 -4.05 -20.34 -0.41
C ASP A 443 -3.26 -19.71 0.77
N ILE A 444 -3.97 -19.21 1.80
CA ILE A 444 -3.41 -18.77 3.08
C ILE A 444 -3.58 -19.95 4.06
N PRO A 445 -2.49 -20.61 4.47
CA PRO A 445 -2.56 -21.77 5.36
C PRO A 445 -3.14 -21.46 6.74
#